data_AF-A0A9D1VUD3-F1
#
_entry.id   AF-A0A9D1VUD3-F1
#
_cell.length_a   1.000
_cell.length_b   1.000
_cell.length_c   1.000
_cell.angle_alpha   90.00
_cell.angle_beta   90.00
_cell.angle_gamma   90.00
#
_symmetry.space_group_name_H-M   'P 1'
#
loop_
_entity.id
_entity.type
_entity.pdbx_description
1 polymer ?
#
loop_
_entity_poly.entity_id
_entity_poly.type
_entity_poly.pdbx_seq_one_letter_code
_entity_poly.pdbx_strand_id
1 'polypeptide(L)'
;MTLSSMLLGCLVMFAVTYATKAVGLLLVKKQIKNRYIQSFLYYLPYSVLAVMVFPSMLFSTSFLWSGIAGAAVALALSFFRCGLLPVSVASIAAVYLVEQLFLLLA
;
A
#
# COMPACT_ATOMS: atom_id res chain seq x y z
N MET A 1 12.78 -9.27 -32.26
CA MET A 1 13.17 -8.55 -31.03
C MET A 1 14.38 -9.26 -30.46
N THR A 2 15.55 -8.63 -30.49
CA THR A 2 16.85 -9.25 -30.22
C THR A 2 17.18 -9.26 -28.73
N LEU A 3 17.72 -10.37 -28.22
CA LEU A 3 18.12 -10.54 -26.80
C LEU A 3 19.03 -9.41 -26.29
N SER A 4 19.87 -8.87 -27.19
CA SER A 4 20.75 -7.74 -26.93
C SER A 4 20.02 -6.44 -26.57
N SER A 5 18.84 -6.16 -27.14
CA SER A 5 18.07 -4.95 -26.76
C SER A 5 17.33 -5.11 -25.42
N MET A 6 16.93 -6.33 -25.05
CA MET A 6 16.37 -6.62 -23.73
C MET A 6 17.41 -6.47 -22.61
N LEU A 7 18.62 -6.99 -22.82
CA LEU A 7 19.75 -6.83 -21.90
C LEU A 7 20.13 -5.35 -21.73
N LEU A 8 20.25 -4.61 -22.84
CA LEU A 8 20.54 -3.19 -22.80
C LEU A 8 19.46 -2.40 -22.03
N GLY A 9 18.17 -2.69 -22.27
CA GLY A 9 17.06 -2.06 -21.56
C GLY A 9 17.05 -2.36 -20.06
N CYS A 10 17.36 -3.59 -19.65
CA CYS A 10 17.47 -3.98 -18.25
C CYS A 10 18.64 -3.24 -17.55
N LEU A 11 19.78 -3.13 -18.23
CA LEU A 11 20.97 -2.44 -17.72
C LEU A 11 20.71 -0.93 -17.54
N VAL A 12 20.02 -0.31 -18.50
CA VAL A 12 19.59 1.10 -18.40
C VAL A 12 18.58 1.31 -17.28
N MET A 13 17.56 0.45 -17.16
CA MET A 13 16.56 0.54 -16.09
C MET A 13 17.21 0.37 -14.70
N PHE A 14 18.14 -0.58 -14.57
CA PHE A 14 18.92 -0.78 -13.35
C PHE A 14 19.74 0.47 -13.01
N ALA A 15 20.49 1.00 -13.97
CA ALA A 15 21.33 2.18 -13.78
C ALA A 15 20.52 3.41 -13.34
N VAL A 16 19.41 3.69 -14.03
CA VAL A 16 18.53 4.83 -13.69
C VAL A 16 17.91 4.65 -12.30
N THR A 17 17.35 3.47 -12.02
CA THR A 17 16.68 3.21 -10.72
C THR A 17 17.65 3.31 -9.54
N TYR A 18 18.85 2.74 -9.68
CA TYR A 18 19.87 2.82 -8.64
C TYR A 18 20.44 4.22 -8.51
N ALA A 19 20.65 4.95 -9.61
CA ALA A 19 21.11 6.33 -9.56
C ALA A 19 20.10 7.21 -8.80
N THR A 20 18.81 7.14 -9.11
CA THR A 20 17.80 7.96 -8.41
C THR A 20 17.67 7.59 -6.92
N LYS A 21 17.72 6.30 -6.57
CA LYS A 21 17.68 5.84 -5.17
C LYS A 21 18.94 6.25 -4.39
N ALA A 22 20.12 6.09 -5.00
CA ALA A 22 21.40 6.46 -4.39
C ALA A 22 21.50 7.98 -4.21
N VAL A 23 21.07 8.78 -5.18
CA VAL A 23 21.04 10.25 -5.08
C VAL A 23 20.15 10.69 -3.92
N GLY A 24 18.97 10.09 -3.74
CA GLY A 24 18.09 10.39 -2.60
C GLY A 24 18.74 10.09 -1.25
N LEU A 25 19.38 8.92 -1.12
CA LEU A 25 20.09 8.53 0.10
C LEU A 25 21.36 9.35 0.36
N LEU A 26 22.04 9.81 -0.70
CA LEU A 26 23.25 10.62 -0.61
C LEU A 26 22.97 12.07 -0.22
N LEU A 27 21.87 12.68 -0.71
CA LEU A 27 21.44 14.02 -0.32
C LEU A 27 21.00 14.10 1.15
N VAL A 28 20.37 13.03 1.67
CA VAL A 28 19.87 12.94 3.05
C VAL A 28 20.92 12.33 4.00
N LYS A 29 22.23 12.53 3.73
CA LYS A 29 23.29 12.13 4.69
C LYS A 29 23.44 13.08 5.87
N LYS A 30 22.90 14.29 5.80
CA LYS A 30 23.03 15.28 6.89
C LYS A 30 21.98 14.99 7.97
N GLN A 31 22.44 14.80 9.21
CA GLN A 31 21.57 14.64 10.39
C GLN A 31 20.60 15.83 10.45
N ILE A 32 19.31 15.57 10.25
CA ILE A 32 18.25 16.58 10.28
C ILE A 32 18.10 17.02 11.74
N LYS A 33 18.74 18.13 12.12
CA LYS A 33 18.75 18.66 13.50
C LYS A 33 17.41 19.25 13.95
N ASN A 34 16.49 19.52 13.01
CA ASN A 34 15.20 20.15 13.31
C ASN A 34 14.13 19.08 13.62
N ARG A 35 13.56 19.14 14.84
CA ARG A 35 12.53 18.21 15.33
C ARG A 35 11.24 18.22 14.51
N TYR A 36 10.88 19.35 13.88
CA TYR A 36 9.69 19.44 13.03
C TYR A 36 9.83 18.59 11.76
N ILE A 37 10.97 18.71 11.07
CA ILE A 37 11.24 17.99 9.82
C ILE A 37 11.41 16.49 10.09
N GLN A 38 12.06 16.13 11.20
CA GLN A 38 12.21 14.73 11.60
C GLN A 38 10.87 14.06 11.89
N SER A 39 9.98 14.75 12.63
CA SER A 39 8.63 14.23 12.89
C SER A 39 7.85 14.07 11.58
N PHE A 40 7.94 15.04 10.68
CA PHE A 40 7.28 14.97 9.36
C PHE A 40 7.78 13.79 8.51
N LEU A 41 9.11 13.61 8.39
CA LEU A 41 9.70 12.50 7.63
C LEU A 41 9.41 11.12 8.25
N TYR A 42 9.20 11.04 9.56
CA TYR A 42 8.82 9.78 10.21
C TYR A 42 7.38 9.37 9.86
N TYR A 43 6.44 10.32 9.82
CA TYR A 43 5.05 10.03 9.50
C TYR A 43 4.76 9.93 8.00
N LEU A 44 5.55 10.60 7.16
CA LEU A 44 5.35 10.65 5.71
C LEU A 44 5.21 9.26 5.05
N PRO A 45 6.15 8.30 5.22
CA PRO A 45 6.08 7.01 4.53
C PRO A 45 4.84 6.23 4.90
N TYR A 46 4.44 6.22 6.18
CA TYR A 46 3.25 5.53 6.65
C TYR A 46 1.97 6.18 6.14
N SER A 47 1.89 7.50 6.16
CA SER A 47 0.75 8.25 5.63
C SER A 47 0.61 8.05 4.12
N VAL A 48 1.72 8.12 3.37
CA VAL A 48 1.71 7.90 1.91
C VAL A 48 1.29 6.46 1.58
N LEU A 49 1.81 5.47 2.30
CA LEU A 49 1.41 4.07 2.12
C LEU A 49 -0.09 3.88 2.38
N ALA A 50 -0.62 4.46 3.46
CA ALA A 50 -2.04 4.40 3.78
C ALA A 50 -2.91 5.07 2.70
N VAL A 51 -2.51 6.25 2.22
CA VAL A 51 -3.22 7.00 1.16
C VAL A 51 -3.19 6.25 -0.18
N MET A 52 -2.18 5.42 -0.45
CA MET A 52 -2.16 4.58 -1.64
C MET A 52 -3.15 3.41 -1.56
N VAL A 53 -3.32 2.81 -0.38
CA VAL A 53 -4.14 1.59 -0.21
C VAL A 53 -5.60 1.91 0.08
N PHE A 54 -5.87 2.92 0.91
CA PHE A 54 -7.21 3.22 1.42
C PHE A 54 -8.23 3.54 0.32
N PRO A 55 -7.93 4.36 -0.71
CA PRO A 55 -8.86 4.60 -1.81
C PRO A 55 -9.13 3.32 -2.60
N SER A 56 -8.06 2.57 -2.95
CA SER A 56 -8.19 1.33 -3.69
C SER A 56 -9.03 0.28 -2.94
N MET A 57 -8.94 0.23 -1.61
CA MET A 57 -9.73 -0.69 -0.81
C MET A 57 -11.24 -0.40 -0.88
N LEU A 58 -11.64 0.87 -0.95
CA LEU A 58 -13.05 1.27 -0.96
C LEU A 58 -13.68 1.25 -2.36
N PHE A 59 -12.89 1.55 -3.41
CA PHE A 59 -13.38 1.65 -4.79
C PHE A 59 -13.20 0.38 -5.63
N SER A 60 -12.60 -0.68 -5.09
CA SER A 60 -12.46 -1.95 -5.84
C SER A 60 -13.77 -2.75 -5.94
N THR A 61 -14.76 -2.49 -5.08
CA THR A 61 -16.05 -3.19 -5.04
C THR A 61 -17.17 -2.38 -5.68
N SER A 62 -18.18 -3.05 -6.24
CA SER A 62 -19.34 -2.39 -6.89
C SER A 62 -20.17 -1.54 -5.93
N PHE A 63 -20.15 -1.89 -4.63
CA PHE A 63 -20.82 -1.14 -3.57
C PHE A 63 -19.81 -0.62 -2.54
N LEU A 64 -19.87 0.68 -2.26
CA LEU A 64 -19.02 1.34 -1.25
C LEU A 64 -19.18 0.71 0.15
N TRP A 65 -20.39 0.24 0.47
CA TRP A 65 -20.72 -0.41 1.73
C TRP A 65 -19.94 -1.71 1.97
N SER A 66 -19.63 -2.46 0.91
CA SER A 66 -18.84 -3.69 1.01
C SER A 66 -17.39 -3.39 1.41
N GLY A 67 -16.77 -2.39 0.78
CA GLY A 67 -15.42 -1.93 1.14
C GLY A 67 -15.33 -1.40 2.58
N ILE A 68 -16.32 -0.64 3.04
CA ILE A 68 -16.38 -0.16 4.44
C ILE A 68 -16.51 -1.33 5.43
N ALA A 69 -17.35 -2.32 5.12
CA ALA A 69 -17.49 -3.51 5.95
C ALA A 69 -16.18 -4.30 6.06
N GLY A 70 -15.46 -4.47 4.95
CA GLY A 70 -14.12 -5.08 4.93
C GLY A 70 -13.11 -4.32 5.78
N ALA A 71 -13.08 -2.99 5.66
CA ALA A 71 -12.21 -2.14 6.46
C ALA A 71 -12.53 -2.22 7.96
N ALA A 72 -13.82 -2.25 8.33
CA ALA A 72 -14.26 -2.37 9.72
C ALA A 72 -13.83 -3.71 10.34
N VAL A 73 -13.99 -4.82 9.61
CA VAL A 73 -13.54 -6.15 10.05
C VAL A 73 -12.02 -6.21 10.19
N ALA A 74 -11.29 -5.65 9.22
CA ALA A 74 -9.83 -5.55 9.27
C ALA A 74 -9.35 -4.80 10.53
N LEU A 75 -9.98 -3.68 10.82
CA LEU A 75 -9.64 -2.81 11.94
C LEU A 75 -9.98 -3.47 13.28
N ALA A 76 -11.16 -4.10 13.39
CA ALA A 76 -11.55 -4.87 14.57
C ALA A 76 -10.57 -6.02 14.86
N LEU A 77 -10.23 -6.85 13.86
CA LEU A 77 -9.29 -7.96 14.04
C LEU A 77 -7.86 -7.49 14.33
N SER A 78 -7.43 -6.36 13.77
CA SER A 78 -6.12 -5.76 14.05
C SER A 78 -5.98 -5.36 15.53
N PHE A 79 -7.05 -4.88 16.16
CA PHE A 79 -7.04 -4.57 17.60
C PHE A 79 -6.82 -5.80 18.49
N PHE A 80 -7.24 -7.00 18.04
CA PHE A 80 -6.99 -8.25 18.76
C PHE A 80 -5.56 -8.80 18.57
N ARG A 81 -4.65 -8.03 17.94
CA ARG A 81 -3.26 -8.42 17.61
C ARG A 81 -3.15 -9.72 16.80
N CYS A 82 -4.18 -10.04 16.01
CA CYS A 82 -4.15 -11.16 15.08
C CYS A 82 -3.06 -10.95 14.00
N GLY A 83 -2.50 -12.05 13.49
CA GLY A 83 -1.50 -11.98 12.42
C GLY A 83 -2.03 -11.35 11.13
N LEU A 84 -1.11 -10.90 10.26
CA LEU A 84 -1.48 -10.29 8.96
C LEU A 84 -2.34 -11.22 8.09
N LEU A 85 -1.95 -12.51 8.00
CA LEU A 85 -2.65 -13.50 7.20
C LEU A 85 -4.13 -13.70 7.62
N PRO A 86 -4.46 -13.98 8.90
CA PRO A 86 -5.85 -14.14 9.30
C PRO A 86 -6.67 -12.85 9.16
N VAL A 87 -6.08 -11.67 9.40
CA VAL A 87 -6.78 -10.39 9.20
C VAL A 87 -7.13 -10.20 7.72
N SER A 88 -6.18 -10.45 6.81
CA SER A 88 -6.42 -10.34 5.37
C SER A 88 -7.49 -11.31 4.88
N VAL A 89 -7.40 -12.60 5.24
CA VAL A 89 -8.37 -13.61 4.82
C VAL A 89 -9.77 -13.31 5.36
N ALA A 90 -9.88 -12.92 6.64
CA ALA A 90 -11.16 -12.55 7.24
C ALA A 90 -11.77 -11.30 6.59
N SER A 91 -10.96 -10.30 6.25
CA SER A 91 -11.43 -9.07 5.59
C SER A 91 -11.93 -9.37 4.18
N ILE A 92 -11.20 -10.18 3.39
CA ILE A 92 -11.62 -10.58 2.05
C ILE A 92 -12.92 -11.40 2.11
N ALA A 93 -13.01 -12.35 3.04
CA ALA A 93 -14.22 -13.15 3.23
C ALA A 93 -15.43 -12.28 3.63
N ALA A 94 -15.23 -11.28 4.49
CA ALA A 94 -16.28 -10.34 4.87
C ALA A 94 -16.77 -9.50 3.68
N VAL A 95 -15.86 -8.93 2.89
CA VAL A 95 -16.20 -8.18 1.67
C VAL A 95 -16.99 -9.06 0.69
N TYR A 96 -16.54 -10.30 0.47
CA TYR A 96 -17.21 -11.23 -0.42
C TYR A 96 -18.63 -11.57 0.04
N LEU A 97 -18.82 -11.85 1.33
CA LEU A 97 -20.15 -12.16 1.89
C LEU A 97 -21.10 -10.95 1.81
N VAL A 98 -20.60 -9.74 2.09
CA VAL A 98 -21.41 -8.51 2.04
C VAL A 98 -21.78 -8.18 0.60
N GLU A 99 -20.86 -8.32 -0.36
CA GLU A 99 -21.14 -8.10 -1.78
C GLU A 99 -22.16 -9.12 -2.30
N GLN A 100 -22.00 -10.41 -1.97
CA GLN A 100 -22.94 -11.46 -2.36
C GLN A 100 -24.35 -11.19 -1.82
N LEU A 101 -24.47 -10.72 -0.57
CA LEU A 101 -25.75 -10.38 0.02
C LEU A 101 -26.41 -9.17 -0.66
N PHE A 102 -25.61 -8.15 -1.01
CA PHE A 102 -26.12 -6.94 -1.66
C PHE A 102 -26.55 -7.20 -3.12
N LEU A 103 -25.83 -8.06 -3.84
CA LEU A 103 -26.19 -8.50 -5.19
C LEU A 103 -27.42 -9.42 -5.22
N LEU A 104 -27.70 -10.13 -4.13
CA LEU A 104 -28.86 -11.03 -4.03
C LEU A 104 -30.13 -10.29 -3.57
N LEU A 105 -29.99 -9.10 -2.98
CA LEU A 105 -31.08 -8.23 -2.54
C LEU A 105 -31.47 -7.17 -3.60
N ALA A 106 -30.60 -6.89 -4.57
CA ALA A 106 -30.80 -5.96 -5.68
C ALA A 106 -31.36 -6.67 -6.93
#